data_AF-A0A923WZ08-F1
#
_entry.id   AF-A0A923WZ08-F1
#
_cell.length_a   1.000
_cell.length_b   1.000
_cell.length_c   1.000
_cell.angle_alpha   90.00
_cell.angle_beta   90.00
_cell.angle_gamma   90.00
#
_symmetry.space_group_name_H-M   'P 1'
#
loop_
_entity.id
_entity.type
_entity.pdbx_description
1 polymer ?
#
loop_
_entity_poly.entity_id
_entity_poly.type
_entity_poly.pdbx_seq_one_letter_code
_entity_poly.pdbx_strand_id
1 'polypeptide(L)'
;LNKIRLRAGLVETIAVSQQQLIEAISQERRWEFFTEYGHRFFDLKRTSTINTTLSGIKPGWDDTDVLFPLPQTELAANPNLRPQNPGY
;
A
#
# COMPACT_ATOMS: atom_id res chain seq x y z
N LEU A 1 9.98 -13.07 -8.95
CA LEU A 1 10.64 -13.10 -7.63
C LEU A 1 12.13 -13.42 -7.75
N ASN A 2 12.53 -14.67 -8.02
CA ASN A 2 13.97 -15.05 -8.05
C ASN A 2 14.84 -14.21 -9.01
N LYS A 3 14.33 -13.78 -10.17
CA LYS A 3 15.08 -12.88 -11.07
C LYS A 3 15.57 -11.60 -10.37
N ILE A 4 14.74 -11.00 -9.51
CA ILE A 4 15.08 -9.79 -8.75
C ILE A 4 16.06 -10.12 -7.63
N ARG A 5 15.78 -11.19 -6.87
CA ARG A 5 16.62 -11.67 -5.77
C ARG A 5 18.04 -12.00 -6.20
N LEU A 6 18.17 -12.80 -7.26
CA LEU A 6 19.46 -13.19 -7.82
C LEU A 6 20.24 -11.98 -8.35
N ARG A 7 19.57 -11.01 -8.99
CA ARG A 7 20.19 -9.74 -9.41
C ARG A 7 20.71 -8.94 -8.20
N ALA A 8 20.05 -9.02 -7.05
CA ALA A 8 20.48 -8.39 -5.80
C ALA A 8 21.51 -9.22 -5.00
N GLY A 9 22.01 -10.34 -5.55
CA GLY A 9 22.96 -11.21 -4.85
C GLY A 9 22.36 -12.08 -3.74
N LEU A 10 21.04 -12.20 -3.68
CA LEU A 10 20.32 -13.05 -2.73
C LEU A 10 20.06 -14.43 -3.32
N VAL A 11 19.95 -15.43 -2.44
CA VAL A 11 19.51 -16.79 -2.82
C VAL A 11 18.04 -16.82 -3.25
N GLU A 12 17.68 -17.86 -3.99
CA GLU A 12 16.29 -18.13 -4.38
C GLU A 12 15.35 -18.22 -3.16
N THR A 13 14.07 -17.94 -3.39
CA THR A 13 13.06 -18.05 -2.33
C THR A 13 12.88 -19.50 -1.88
N ILE A 14 12.68 -19.70 -0.58
CA ILE A 14 12.27 -20.99 0.00
C ILE A 14 10.75 -21.12 0.15
N ALA A 15 10.00 -20.09 -0.26
CA ALA A 15 8.54 -20.08 -0.19
C ALA A 15 7.95 -21.15 -1.12
N VAL A 16 7.15 -22.05 -0.57
CA VAL A 16 6.54 -23.17 -1.30
C VAL A 16 5.01 -23.07 -1.39
N SER A 17 4.37 -22.40 -0.43
CA SER A 17 2.92 -22.19 -0.46
C SER A 17 2.53 -20.89 -1.18
N GLN A 18 1.29 -20.82 -1.66
CA GLN A 18 0.75 -19.60 -2.28
C GLN A 18 0.87 -18.40 -1.33
N GLN A 19 0.49 -18.57 -0.06
CA GLN A 19 0.55 -17.51 0.93
C GLN A 19 1.99 -17.05 1.17
N GLN A 20 2.93 -17.98 1.35
CA GLN A 20 4.34 -17.65 1.52
C GLN A 20 4.90 -16.90 0.30
N LEU A 21 4.48 -17.28 -0.91
CA LEU A 21 4.89 -16.59 -2.13
C LEU A 21 4.33 -15.16 -2.21
N ILE A 22 3.06 -14.95 -1.83
CA ILE A 22 2.46 -13.60 -1.79
C ILE A 22 3.19 -12.70 -0.79
N GLU A 23 3.52 -13.22 0.39
CA GLU A 23 4.28 -12.51 1.41
C GLU A 23 5.70 -12.18 0.93
N ALA A 24 6.41 -13.16 0.35
CA ALA A 24 7.74 -12.97 -0.20
C ALA A 24 7.77 -11.95 -1.35
N ILE A 25 6.79 -11.99 -2.25
CA ILE A 25 6.64 -10.99 -3.32
C ILE A 25 6.36 -9.60 -2.74
N SER A 26 5.48 -9.50 -1.74
CA SER A 26 5.14 -8.22 -1.11
C SER A 26 6.35 -7.60 -0.40
N GLN A 27 7.18 -8.43 0.23
CA GLN A 27 8.43 -7.99 0.85
C GLN A 27 9.45 -7.55 -0.19
N GLU A 28 9.65 -8.34 -1.26
CA GLU A 28 10.61 -7.99 -2.32
C GLU A 28 10.22 -6.69 -3.03
N ARG A 29 8.91 -6.48 -3.31
CA ARG A 29 8.41 -5.22 -3.88
C ARG A 29 8.67 -4.01 -3.00
N ARG A 30 8.59 -4.16 -1.68
CA ARG A 30 8.89 -3.08 -0.72
C ARG A 30 10.36 -2.67 -0.80
N TRP A 31 11.27 -3.62 -0.97
CA TRP A 31 12.70 -3.35 -1.12
C TRP A 31 13.03 -2.78 -2.48
N GLU A 32 12.53 -3.41 -3.54
CA GLU A 32 12.83 -3.03 -4.92
C GLU A 32 12.40 -1.58 -5.23
N PHE A 33 11.21 -1.19 -4.78
CA PHE A 33 10.63 0.13 -5.08
C PHE A 33 10.69 1.09 -3.88
N PHE A 34 11.69 0.96 -3.02
CA PHE A 34 11.82 1.82 -1.85
C PHE A 34 11.99 3.28 -2.27
N THR A 35 11.16 4.17 -1.72
CA THR A 35 11.09 5.62 -2.04
C THR A 35 10.67 5.96 -3.48
N GLU A 36 10.20 4.99 -4.26
CA GLU A 36 9.71 5.24 -5.62
C GLU A 36 8.19 5.49 -5.63
N TYR A 37 7.79 6.72 -5.95
CA TYR A 37 6.42 7.13 -6.31
C TYR A 37 5.30 6.61 -5.38
N GLY A 38 5.59 6.40 -4.09
CA GLY A 38 4.60 5.93 -3.12
C GLY A 38 4.13 4.49 -3.33
N HIS A 39 4.87 3.64 -4.05
CA HIS A 39 4.48 2.25 -4.32
C HIS A 39 4.05 1.49 -3.06
N ARG A 40 4.72 1.71 -1.92
CA ARG A 40 4.36 1.06 -0.65
C ARG A 40 2.93 1.35 -0.22
N PHE A 41 2.44 2.58 -0.38
CA PHE A 41 1.07 2.93 0.00
C PHE A 41 0.06 2.18 -0.87
N PHE A 42 0.24 2.22 -2.20
CA PHE A 42 -0.67 1.54 -3.13
C PHE A 42 -0.62 0.02 -3.02
N ASP A 43 0.55 -0.55 -2.76
CA ASP A 43 0.71 -1.99 -2.54
C ASP A 43 -0.06 -2.45 -1.31
N LEU A 44 0.06 -1.75 -0.19
CA LEU A 44 -0.68 -2.06 1.02
C LEU A 44 -2.19 -1.87 0.85
N LYS A 45 -2.60 -0.81 0.14
CA LYS A 45 -4.00 -0.49 -0.14
C LYS A 45 -4.66 -1.58 -0.99
N ARG A 46 -4.03 -2.00 -2.09
CA ARG A 46 -4.60 -3.03 -2.99
C ARG A 46 -4.65 -4.42 -2.37
N THR A 47 -3.85 -4.69 -1.34
CA THR A 47 -3.86 -5.96 -0.60
C THR A 47 -4.67 -5.89 0.70
N SER A 48 -5.34 -4.77 0.97
CA SER A 48 -6.13 -4.58 2.20
C SER A 48 -5.34 -4.79 3.50
N THR A 49 -4.03 -4.54 3.49
CA THR A 49 -3.13 -4.70 4.65
C THR A 49 -2.62 -3.35 5.17
N ILE A 50 -3.13 -2.24 4.65
CA ILE A 50 -2.65 -0.90 4.97
C ILE A 50 -2.89 -0.51 6.44
N ASN A 51 -4.10 -0.72 6.96
CA ASN A 51 -4.42 -0.39 8.35
C ASN A 51 -3.61 -1.26 9.31
N THR A 52 -3.62 -2.59 9.09
CA THR A 52 -2.84 -3.52 9.91
C THR A 52 -1.34 -3.21 9.92
N THR A 53 -0.81 -2.66 8.82
CA THR A 53 0.61 -2.28 8.72
C THR A 53 0.90 -0.91 9.33
N LEU A 54 0.02 0.09 9.16
CA LEU A 54 0.32 1.48 9.50
C LEU A 54 -0.15 1.90 10.89
N SER A 55 -1.24 1.33 11.44
CA SER A 55 -1.82 1.79 12.71
C SER A 55 -0.86 1.73 13.91
N GLY A 56 0.14 0.83 13.89
CA GLY A 56 1.17 0.74 14.94
C GLY A 56 2.49 1.44 14.63
N ILE A 57 2.67 1.97 13.41
CA ILE A 57 3.98 2.46 12.92
C ILE A 57 3.92 3.95 12.55
N LYS A 58 2.80 4.41 12.00
CA LYS A 58 2.63 5.80 11.57
C LYS A 58 1.83 6.55 12.63
N PRO A 59 2.45 7.49 13.37
CA PRO A 59 1.72 8.33 14.32
C PRO A 59 0.60 9.10 13.61
N GLY A 60 -0.58 9.10 14.24
CA GLY A 60 -1.77 9.79 13.73
C GLY A 60 -2.44 9.12 12.52
N TRP A 61 -2.13 7.86 12.23
CA TRP A 61 -2.88 7.09 11.22
C TRP A 61 -4.28 6.73 11.72
N ASP A 62 -5.29 7.06 10.94
CA ASP A 62 -6.67 6.60 11.09
C ASP A 62 -7.03 5.62 9.96
N ASP A 63 -7.93 4.67 10.23
CA ASP A 63 -8.37 3.68 9.24
C ASP A 63 -9.07 4.31 8.02
N THR A 64 -9.53 5.56 8.15
CA THR A 64 -10.12 6.35 7.07
C THR A 64 -9.07 7.01 6.13
N ASP A 65 -7.81 7.13 6.57
CA ASP A 65 -6.70 7.71 5.78
C ASP A 65 -6.32 6.87 4.55
N VAL A 66 -6.92 5.69 4.39
CA VAL A 66 -6.77 4.83 3.20
C VAL A 66 -7.26 5.53 1.93
N LEU A 67 -8.22 6.45 2.06
CA LEU A 67 -8.76 7.23 0.95
C LEU A 67 -8.25 8.67 1.04
N PHE A 68 -7.90 9.24 -0.11
CA PHE A 68 -7.67 10.68 -0.22
C PHE A 68 -9.01 11.42 -0.18
N PRO A 69 -9.05 12.67 0.31
CA PRO A 69 -10.26 13.47 0.23
C PRO A 69 -10.62 13.77 -1.22
N LEU A 70 -11.91 13.83 -1.52
CA LEU A 70 -12.39 14.52 -2.70
C LEU A 70 -12.01 16.00 -2.58
N PRO A 71 -11.48 16.65 -3.64
CA PRO A 71 -11.10 18.06 -3.57
C PRO A 71 -12.30 18.94 -3.19
N GLN A 72 -12.10 19.85 -2.24
CA GLN A 72 -13.19 20.69 -1.73
C GLN A 72 -13.80 21.59 -2.81
N THR A 73 -12.99 22.03 -3.77
CA THR A 73 -13.46 22.83 -4.92
C THR A 73 -14.46 22.05 -5.78
N GLU A 74 -14.24 20.75 -5.96
CA GLU A 74 -15.14 19.87 -6.73
C GLU A 74 -16.46 19.64 -5.97
N LEU A 75 -16.38 19.41 -4.65
CA LEU A 75 -17.58 19.28 -3.80
C LEU A 75 -18.43 20.57 -3.76
N ALA A 76 -17.78 21.73 -3.82
CA ALA A 76 -18.46 23.02 -3.89
C ALA A 76 -19.11 23.25 -5.27
N ALA A 77 -18.41 22.88 -6.35
CA ALA A 77 -18.89 23.04 -7.72
C ALA A 77 -20.03 22.07 -8.07
N ASN A 78 -19.99 20.83 -7.55
CA ASN A 78 -20.99 19.81 -7.82
C ASN A 78 -21.50 19.18 -6.52
N PRO A 79 -22.65 19.64 -5.98
CA PRO A 79 -23.25 19.08 -4.78
C PRO A 79 -23.58 17.57 -4.85
N ASN A 80 -23.71 17.00 -6.05
CA ASN A 80 -23.97 15.57 -6.24
C ASN A 80 -22.74 14.68 -5.97
N LEU A 81 -21.55 15.27 -5.77
CA LEU A 81 -20.35 14.54 -5.35
C LEU A 81 -20.32 14.27 -3.85
N ARG A 82 -21.28 14.80 -3.08
CA ARG A 82 -21.42 14.48 -1.66
C ARG A 82 -21.98 13.05 -1.46
N PRO A 83 -21.64 12.38 -0.35
CA PRO A 83 -20.80 12.85 0.75
C PRO A 83 -19.30 12.79 0.43
N GLN A 84 -18.50 13.49 1.24
CA GLN A 84 -17.05 13.32 1.27
C GLN A 84 -16.68 11.90 1.73
N ASN A 85 -15.46 11.45 1.43
CA ASN A 85 -14.90 10.23 2.01
C ASN A 85 -14.88 10.33 3.55
N PRO A 86 -15.17 9.24 4.29
CA PRO A 86 -15.07 9.25 5.75
C PRO A 86 -13.72 9.79 6.23
N GLY A 87 -13.70 10.52 7.34
CA GLY A 87 -12.49 11.10 7.92
C GLY A 87 -12.16 12.53 7.47
N TYR A 88 -12.89 13.09 6.49
CA TYR A 88 -12.66 14.44 5.95
C TYR A 88 -13.93 15.31 5.93
#